data_AF-A0A4Y8KGZ6-F1
#
_entry.id   AF-A0A4Y8KGZ6-F1
#
_cell.length_a   1.000
_cell.length_b   1.000
_cell.length_c   1.000
_cell.angle_alpha   90.00
_cell.angle_beta   90.00
_cell.angle_gamma   90.00
#
_symmetry.space_group_name_H-M   'P 1'
#
loop_
_entity.id
_entity.type
_entity.pdbx_description
1 polymer ?
#
loop_
_entity_poly.entity_id
_entity_poly.type
_entity_poly.pdbx_seq_one_letter_code
_entity_poly.pdbx_strand_id
1 'polypeptide(L)'
;MAHISGVLADFQNGETRLVYGRRLVADDLFLLPDGEAKELRAWAKEELCCPVRDCPSPAITTVSRSRGRDGFKHYGGGDDVGSHASESLFHMQACERIAVWLRGLYPSFTVQKEEIAGDRRADVMITASDGSRMAFEIQYSALTPAQWQERHDSYRSMGIVDVWLFGHHGAQLRGAQLRQVHARTVVGRAADRLASDNLVIINPTHTAVIDAGLPLLWFNPVTAQIGTAVEQVVLDERQFEIPATGTPGQFNVEDLSRLKLCLAGVTSDRLQLLEKNRAEMEAQRLELHAAQRLSQAEEEASRAAARRVMMAADAVIAADKQAAVDRVLSRRAAMDAQALLLEPAWFTSDLRARILDEFDGHWPGILDVVTTGEPGLPFPRQQWQATLFAQFIEGRPILSGLSSGECATHLAAQGLHESEIKAIIREWMDELVAKGYLLCVKVKKKRYSIGGGRVRYTTASKGTPKAQRASDAHSRAVRENAALAASVRSASGNLTESVRRSEHRSYVAPMPLLVDPIRPGVALCRDCARPLAAMFVARGYHLMCGPDRR
;
A
#
# COMPACT_ATOMS: atom_id res chain seq x y z
N MET A 1 -17.02 -26.93 26.01
CA MET A 1 -18.15 -27.89 25.96
C MET A 1 -18.36 -28.25 24.51
N ALA A 2 -18.46 -29.54 24.16
CA ALA A 2 -18.76 -29.94 22.78
C ALA A 2 -20.19 -29.52 22.44
N HIS A 3 -20.39 -28.75 21.37
CA HIS A 3 -21.73 -28.38 20.91
C HIS A 3 -22.43 -29.64 20.40
N ILE A 4 -23.57 -29.97 21.01
CA ILE A 4 -24.43 -31.06 20.55
C ILE A 4 -25.00 -30.62 19.20
N SER A 5 -24.75 -31.37 18.14
CA SER A 5 -25.39 -31.12 16.84
C SER A 5 -26.91 -31.14 17.01
N GLY A 6 -27.62 -30.16 16.44
CA GLY A 6 -29.08 -30.12 16.47
C GLY A 6 -29.71 -29.16 17.49
N VAL A 7 -28.93 -28.40 18.28
CA VAL A 7 -29.49 -27.44 19.27
C VAL A 7 -30.53 -26.49 18.67
N LEU A 8 -30.23 -25.87 17.51
CA LEU A 8 -31.20 -25.00 16.84
C LEU A 8 -32.43 -25.78 16.37
N ALA A 9 -32.25 -26.97 15.79
CA ALA A 9 -33.35 -27.79 15.33
C ALA A 9 -34.26 -28.22 16.49
N ASP A 10 -33.69 -28.61 17.64
CA ASP A 10 -34.42 -28.97 18.85
C ASP A 10 -35.16 -27.76 19.44
N PHE A 11 -34.54 -26.58 19.44
CA PHE A 11 -35.18 -25.34 19.85
C PHE A 11 -36.31 -24.91 18.90
N GLN A 12 -36.14 -25.12 17.60
CA GLN A 12 -37.15 -24.83 16.57
C GLN A 12 -38.24 -25.89 16.49
N ASN A 13 -38.05 -27.06 17.13
CA ASN A 13 -39.00 -28.15 17.15
C ASN A 13 -40.19 -27.78 18.06
N GLY A 14 -41.03 -26.89 17.55
CA GLY A 14 -42.27 -26.49 18.20
C GLY A 14 -43.29 -27.62 18.10
N GLU A 15 -43.83 -28.06 19.23
CA GLU A 15 -45.10 -28.77 19.24
C GLU A 15 -46.16 -27.83 18.65
N THR A 16 -46.53 -28.02 17.38
CA THR A 16 -47.47 -27.16 16.63
C THR A 16 -48.91 -27.20 17.14
N ARG A 17 -49.12 -27.82 18.30
CA ARG A 17 -50.43 -28.18 18.79
C ARG A 17 -50.80 -27.31 19.98
N LEU A 18 -52.11 -27.25 20.16
CA LEU A 18 -52.70 -26.53 21.26
C LEU A 18 -52.40 -27.27 22.57
N VAL A 19 -51.41 -26.84 23.34
CA VAL A 19 -51.09 -27.48 24.65
C VAL A 19 -51.75 -26.76 25.83
N TYR A 20 -52.46 -25.66 25.55
CA TYR A 20 -53.22 -24.90 26.54
C TYR A 20 -54.70 -24.86 26.18
N GLY A 21 -55.56 -24.99 27.19
CA GLY A 21 -56.98 -24.64 27.11
C GLY A 21 -57.26 -23.46 28.02
N ARG A 22 -58.18 -22.56 27.67
CA ARG A 22 -58.60 -21.45 28.52
C ARG A 22 -59.75 -21.90 29.42
N ARG A 23 -59.64 -21.69 30.73
CA ARG A 23 -60.69 -22.08 31.69
C ARG A 23 -61.89 -21.16 31.53
N LEU A 24 -63.08 -21.74 31.45
CA LEU A 24 -64.32 -21.01 31.20
C LEU A 24 -64.67 -20.00 32.31
N VAL A 25 -64.39 -20.35 33.57
CA VAL A 25 -64.76 -19.53 34.73
C VAL A 25 -63.66 -18.52 35.09
N ALA A 26 -62.40 -18.94 35.07
CA ALA A 26 -61.28 -18.13 35.57
C ALA A 26 -60.56 -17.32 34.47
N ASP A 27 -60.82 -17.61 33.19
CA ASP A 27 -60.19 -17.00 32.01
C ASP A 27 -58.64 -17.09 31.97
N ASP A 28 -58.04 -17.94 32.80
CA ASP A 28 -56.63 -18.32 32.77
C ASP A 28 -56.40 -19.52 31.83
N LEU A 29 -55.15 -19.76 31.44
CA LEU A 29 -54.85 -20.93 30.62
C LEU A 29 -54.41 -22.11 31.50
N PHE A 30 -54.98 -23.26 31.21
CA PHE A 30 -54.59 -24.55 31.73
C PHE A 30 -53.63 -25.25 30.75
N LEU A 31 -52.40 -25.54 31.21
CA LEU A 31 -51.43 -26.37 30.50
C LEU A 31 -51.76 -27.84 30.70
N LEU A 32 -51.92 -28.60 29.61
CA LEU A 32 -52.11 -30.06 29.71
C LEU A 32 -50.81 -30.74 30.16
N PRO A 33 -50.81 -31.46 31.32
CA PRO A 33 -49.68 -32.27 31.72
C PRO A 33 -49.50 -33.47 30.77
N ASP A 34 -48.26 -33.92 30.63
CA ASP A 34 -47.92 -35.01 29.72
C ASP A 34 -48.44 -36.35 30.23
N GLY A 35 -49.14 -37.10 29.39
CA GLY A 35 -49.71 -38.41 29.73
C GLY A 35 -51.10 -38.35 30.36
N GLU A 36 -51.57 -37.17 30.78
CA GLU A 36 -52.84 -36.99 31.47
C GLU A 36 -54.03 -36.74 30.53
N ALA A 37 -53.82 -36.71 29.20
CA ALA A 37 -54.91 -36.41 28.27
C ALA A 37 -56.13 -37.32 28.42
N LYS A 38 -55.94 -38.62 28.72
CA LYS A 38 -57.08 -39.54 28.86
C LYS A 38 -57.91 -39.23 30.10
N GLU A 39 -57.25 -38.95 31.21
CA GLU A 39 -57.88 -38.70 32.52
C GLU A 39 -58.59 -37.36 32.53
N LEU A 40 -57.95 -36.32 31.96
CA LEU A 40 -58.48 -34.96 31.93
C LEU A 40 -59.51 -34.73 30.81
N ARG A 41 -59.87 -35.75 30.02
CA ARG A 41 -60.73 -35.55 28.84
C ARG A 41 -62.13 -35.05 29.16
N ALA A 42 -62.79 -35.63 30.16
CA ALA A 42 -64.15 -35.25 30.54
C ALA A 42 -64.15 -33.83 31.09
N TRP A 43 -63.27 -33.57 32.06
CA TRP A 43 -63.06 -32.26 32.66
C TRP A 43 -62.72 -31.18 31.63
N ALA A 44 -61.81 -31.45 30.68
CA ALA A 44 -61.43 -30.47 29.67
C ALA A 44 -62.60 -30.02 28.78
N LYS A 45 -63.55 -30.91 28.48
CA LYS A 45 -64.74 -30.55 27.67
C LYS A 45 -65.72 -29.67 28.44
N GLU A 46 -65.76 -29.81 29.77
CA GLU A 46 -66.70 -29.09 30.64
C GLU A 46 -66.12 -27.76 31.09
N GLU A 47 -64.81 -27.69 31.30
CA GLU A 47 -64.15 -26.58 32.00
C GLU A 47 -63.23 -25.75 31.11
N LEU A 48 -62.86 -26.24 29.92
CA LEU A 48 -61.92 -25.56 29.02
C LEU A 48 -62.54 -25.21 27.66
N CYS A 49 -62.04 -24.12 27.09
CA CYS A 49 -62.29 -23.69 25.73
C CYS A 49 -60.97 -23.34 25.01
N CYS A 50 -61.04 -23.10 23.70
CA CYS A 50 -59.90 -22.67 22.91
C CYS A 50 -59.35 -21.34 23.47
N PRO A 51 -58.02 -21.21 23.63
CA PRO A 51 -57.41 -19.98 24.10
C PRO A 51 -57.52 -18.81 23.11
N VAL A 52 -57.74 -19.07 21.82
CA VAL A 52 -58.02 -18.01 20.84
C VAL A 52 -59.35 -17.35 21.18
N ARG A 53 -59.30 -16.05 21.50
CA ARG A 53 -60.51 -15.23 21.65
C ARG A 53 -61.22 -15.16 20.31
N ASP A 54 -62.55 -15.27 20.35
CA ASP A 54 -63.41 -15.31 19.16
C ASP A 54 -63.18 -16.52 18.23
N CYS A 55 -62.63 -17.62 18.75
CA CYS A 55 -62.60 -18.88 18.01
C CYS A 55 -64.04 -19.29 17.62
N PRO A 56 -64.34 -19.55 16.33
CA PRO A 56 -65.68 -19.93 15.89
C PRO A 56 -66.12 -21.30 16.41
N SER A 57 -65.17 -22.11 16.90
CA SER A 57 -65.41 -23.43 17.49
C SER A 57 -64.63 -23.52 18.80
N PRO A 58 -65.07 -22.86 19.89
CA PRO A 58 -64.26 -22.74 21.10
C PRO A 58 -64.20 -24.05 21.91
N ALA A 59 -65.04 -25.04 21.61
CA ALA A 59 -65.07 -26.29 22.36
C ALA A 59 -63.82 -27.15 22.07
N ILE A 60 -63.07 -27.52 23.10
CA ILE A 60 -61.83 -28.33 22.97
C ILE A 60 -61.86 -29.61 23.82
N THR A 61 -61.16 -30.64 23.34
CA THR A 61 -60.98 -31.92 24.03
C THR A 61 -59.51 -32.29 24.02
N THR A 62 -59.09 -33.09 24.99
CA THR A 62 -57.74 -33.65 25.03
C THR A 62 -57.53 -34.78 24.01
N VAL A 63 -56.31 -34.86 23.50
CA VAL A 63 -55.81 -35.89 22.57
C VAL A 63 -54.58 -36.52 23.21
N SER A 64 -54.72 -37.80 23.55
CA SER A 64 -53.59 -38.62 24.00
C SER A 64 -52.84 -39.15 22.78
N ARG A 65 -51.51 -39.17 22.82
CA ARG A 65 -50.70 -39.68 21.70
C ARG A 65 -49.68 -40.72 22.13
N SER A 66 -49.37 -41.62 21.19
CA SER A 66 -48.30 -42.61 21.36
C SER A 66 -46.91 -42.05 21.04
N ARG A 67 -46.83 -40.92 20.33
CA ARG A 67 -45.60 -40.17 20.03
C ARG A 67 -45.85 -38.67 20.13
N GLY A 68 -44.97 -37.96 20.83
CA GLY A 68 -45.06 -36.52 21.07
C GLY A 68 -45.95 -36.18 22.26
N ARG A 69 -46.13 -34.88 22.50
CA ARG A 69 -46.87 -34.39 23.66
C ARG A 69 -48.37 -34.59 23.49
N ASP A 70 -49.03 -34.80 24.62
CA ASP A 70 -50.48 -34.65 24.72
C ASP A 70 -50.88 -33.20 24.38
N GLY A 71 -52.08 -33.02 23.85
CA GLY A 71 -52.58 -31.68 23.54
C GLY A 71 -54.10 -31.62 23.46
N PHE A 72 -54.60 -30.46 23.10
CA PHE A 72 -55.99 -30.18 22.82
C PHE A 72 -56.27 -30.17 21.32
N LYS A 73 -57.52 -30.44 20.97
CA LYS A 73 -58.09 -30.20 19.64
C LYS A 73 -59.52 -29.70 19.77
N HIS A 74 -60.01 -28.98 18.77
CA HIS A 74 -61.42 -28.64 18.69
C HIS A 74 -62.28 -29.91 18.55
N TYR A 75 -63.46 -29.90 19.15
CA TYR A 75 -64.48 -30.94 18.94
C TYR A 75 -65.83 -30.30 18.62
N GLY A 76 -66.56 -30.86 17.66
CA GLY A 76 -67.87 -30.36 17.25
C GLY A 76 -67.89 -29.44 16.03
N GLY A 77 -66.73 -28.95 15.57
CA GLY A 77 -66.54 -28.41 14.22
C GLY A 77 -65.89 -29.46 13.33
N GLY A 78 -66.16 -29.47 12.01
CA GLY A 78 -65.37 -30.27 11.06
C GLY A 78 -63.88 -29.95 11.17
N ASP A 79 -62.99 -30.81 10.67
CA ASP A 79 -61.53 -30.70 10.87
C ASP A 79 -60.94 -29.33 10.45
N ASP A 80 -61.65 -28.56 9.61
CA ASP A 80 -61.27 -27.22 9.16
C ASP A 80 -61.83 -26.05 10.03
N VAL A 81 -62.86 -26.30 10.85
CA VAL A 81 -63.55 -25.26 11.63
C VAL A 81 -62.82 -25.05 12.96
N GLY A 82 -61.86 -24.14 12.95
CA GLY A 82 -61.02 -23.80 14.12
C GLY A 82 -59.53 -24.10 13.93
N SER A 83 -59.06 -24.33 12.71
CA SER A 83 -57.62 -24.39 12.44
C SER A 83 -57.03 -22.97 12.58
N HIS A 84 -56.33 -22.72 13.68
CA HIS A 84 -55.57 -21.49 13.87
C HIS A 84 -54.22 -21.62 13.17
N ALA A 85 -53.75 -20.52 12.57
CA ALA A 85 -52.36 -20.47 12.13
C ALA A 85 -51.46 -20.80 13.32
N SER A 86 -50.46 -21.66 13.10
CA SER A 86 -49.52 -22.08 14.17
C SER A 86 -48.91 -20.87 14.86
N GLU A 87 -48.64 -19.80 14.11
CA GLU A 87 -48.17 -18.52 14.60
C GLU A 87 -49.05 -17.92 15.71
N SER A 88 -50.36 -17.88 15.50
CA SER A 88 -51.32 -17.35 16.48
C SER A 88 -51.35 -18.21 17.74
N LEU A 89 -51.22 -19.53 17.61
CA LEU A 89 -51.13 -20.43 18.75
C LEU A 89 -49.86 -20.17 19.55
N PHE A 90 -48.70 -20.13 18.90
CA PHE A 90 -47.43 -19.96 19.61
C PHE A 90 -47.30 -18.60 20.29
N HIS A 91 -47.80 -17.53 19.66
CA HIS A 91 -47.84 -16.21 20.27
C HIS A 91 -48.65 -16.23 21.59
N MET A 92 -49.88 -16.75 21.59
CA MET A 92 -50.68 -16.84 22.82
C MET A 92 -50.05 -17.74 23.88
N GLN A 93 -49.48 -18.87 23.48
CA GLN A 93 -48.78 -19.79 24.39
C GLN A 93 -47.58 -19.09 25.04
N ALA A 94 -46.89 -18.25 24.29
CA ALA A 94 -45.80 -17.43 24.81
C ALA A 94 -46.30 -16.37 25.80
N CYS A 95 -47.40 -15.66 25.49
CA CYS A 95 -47.96 -14.66 26.41
C CYS A 95 -48.31 -15.29 27.75
N GLU A 96 -48.95 -16.46 27.72
CA GLU A 96 -49.27 -17.18 28.96
C GLU A 96 -48.03 -17.66 29.69
N ARG A 97 -47.09 -18.31 28.98
CA ARG A 97 -45.91 -18.88 29.62
C ARG A 97 -45.11 -17.80 30.34
N ILE A 98 -44.97 -16.61 29.73
CA ILE A 98 -44.33 -15.45 30.35
C ILE A 98 -45.16 -14.95 31.54
N ALA A 99 -46.47 -14.81 31.41
CA ALA A 99 -47.32 -14.36 32.52
C ALA A 99 -47.25 -15.30 33.74
N VAL A 100 -47.29 -16.62 33.54
CA VAL A 100 -47.15 -17.62 34.59
C VAL A 100 -45.77 -17.56 35.23
N TRP A 101 -44.70 -17.49 34.43
CA TRP A 101 -43.34 -17.36 34.92
C TRP A 101 -43.16 -16.11 35.80
N LEU A 102 -43.64 -14.96 35.33
CA LEU A 102 -43.57 -13.69 36.05
C LEU A 102 -44.34 -13.72 37.37
N ARG A 103 -45.58 -14.25 37.37
CA ARG A 103 -46.38 -14.38 38.61
C ARG A 103 -45.74 -15.32 39.62
N GLY A 104 -45.12 -16.40 39.15
CA GLY A 104 -44.43 -17.35 40.02
C GLY A 104 -43.17 -16.76 40.67
N LEU A 105 -42.39 -16.00 39.89
CA LEU A 105 -41.13 -15.42 40.37
C LEU A 105 -41.32 -14.12 41.17
N TYR A 106 -42.36 -13.35 40.85
CA TYR A 106 -42.66 -12.03 41.44
C TYR A 106 -44.12 -11.93 41.93
N PRO A 107 -44.49 -12.67 42.99
CA PRO A 107 -45.89 -12.76 43.44
C PRO A 107 -46.47 -11.44 43.97
N SER A 108 -45.63 -10.46 44.33
CA SER A 108 -46.06 -9.13 44.75
C SER A 108 -46.30 -8.16 43.58
N PHE A 109 -45.98 -8.55 42.34
CA PHE A 109 -46.12 -7.69 41.17
C PHE A 109 -47.43 -8.01 40.45
N THR A 110 -47.99 -7.00 39.78
CA THR A 110 -49.19 -7.17 38.97
C THR A 110 -48.79 -7.56 37.56
N VAL A 111 -49.30 -8.69 37.05
CA VAL A 111 -49.01 -9.21 35.71
C VAL A 111 -50.30 -9.32 34.89
N GLN A 112 -50.41 -8.50 33.85
CA GLN A 112 -51.57 -8.45 32.95
C GLN A 112 -51.16 -8.81 31.52
N LYS A 113 -52.02 -9.54 30.81
CA LYS A 113 -51.83 -9.80 29.38
C LYS A 113 -52.64 -8.77 28.59
N GLU A 114 -52.17 -8.42 27.40
CA GLU A 114 -52.86 -7.48 26.50
C GLU A 114 -53.19 -6.13 27.16
N GLU A 115 -52.31 -5.63 28.04
CA GLU A 115 -52.53 -4.36 28.75
C GLU A 115 -52.29 -3.17 27.83
N ILE A 116 -53.25 -2.24 27.79
CA ILE A 116 -53.13 -1.02 27.00
C ILE A 116 -52.30 0.01 27.76
N ALA A 117 -51.24 0.51 27.12
CA ALA A 117 -50.40 1.60 27.59
C ALA A 117 -50.29 2.66 26.48
N GLY A 118 -51.01 3.77 26.64
CA GLY A 118 -51.08 4.81 25.62
C GLY A 118 -51.72 4.32 24.32
N ASP A 119 -50.97 4.39 23.22
CA ASP A 119 -51.35 3.89 21.90
C ASP A 119 -50.93 2.42 21.68
N ARG A 120 -50.27 1.79 22.65
CA ARG A 120 -49.75 0.43 22.55
C ARG A 120 -50.52 -0.54 23.42
N ARG A 121 -50.46 -1.81 23.03
CA ARG A 121 -50.95 -2.95 23.80
C ARG A 121 -49.78 -3.89 23.98
N ALA A 122 -49.31 -4.02 25.22
CA ALA A 122 -48.26 -4.98 25.55
C ALA A 122 -48.85 -6.39 25.58
N ASP A 123 -48.13 -7.36 25.04
CA ASP A 123 -48.56 -8.76 25.09
C ASP A 123 -48.63 -9.26 26.54
N VAL A 124 -47.61 -8.93 27.33
CA VAL A 124 -47.60 -9.08 28.79
C VAL A 124 -46.98 -7.85 29.43
N MET A 125 -47.70 -7.20 30.34
CA MET A 125 -47.21 -6.11 31.17
C MET A 125 -47.00 -6.61 32.59
N ILE A 126 -45.87 -6.25 33.19
CA ILE A 126 -45.63 -6.40 34.63
C ILE A 126 -45.43 -5.04 35.28
N THR A 127 -46.12 -4.83 36.39
CA THR A 127 -46.04 -3.60 37.20
C THR A 127 -45.56 -3.96 38.61
N ALA A 128 -44.42 -3.40 38.99
CA ALA A 128 -43.83 -3.53 40.32
C ALA A 128 -44.61 -2.71 41.36
N SER A 129 -44.39 -2.99 42.64
CA SER A 129 -45.08 -2.29 43.74
C SER A 129 -44.75 -0.80 43.84
N ASP A 130 -43.63 -0.36 43.27
CA ASP A 130 -43.23 1.05 43.19
C ASP A 130 -43.80 1.78 41.96
N GLY A 131 -44.58 1.08 41.12
CA GLY A 131 -45.16 1.63 39.90
C GLY A 131 -44.27 1.49 38.66
N SER A 132 -43.05 0.96 38.77
CA SER A 132 -42.20 0.66 37.62
C SER A 132 -42.86 -0.39 36.73
N ARG A 133 -42.81 -0.19 35.41
CA ARG A 133 -43.50 -1.03 34.42
C ARG A 133 -42.55 -1.61 33.39
N MET A 134 -42.80 -2.86 33.00
CA MET A 134 -42.08 -3.54 31.93
C MET A 134 -43.05 -4.27 31.00
N ALA A 135 -42.93 -4.01 29.70
CA ALA A 135 -43.68 -4.67 28.64
C ALA A 135 -42.85 -5.81 28.05
N PHE A 136 -43.44 -6.98 27.90
CA PHE A 136 -42.90 -8.08 27.12
C PHE A 136 -43.65 -8.16 25.80
N GLU A 137 -42.92 -8.08 24.70
CA GLU A 137 -43.42 -8.15 23.32
C GLU A 137 -43.01 -9.46 22.67
N ILE A 138 -43.96 -10.21 22.15
CA ILE A 138 -43.77 -11.54 21.56
C ILE A 138 -44.03 -11.46 20.06
N GLN A 139 -42.95 -11.51 19.29
CA GLN A 139 -43.00 -11.24 17.86
C GLN A 139 -42.75 -12.50 17.04
N TYR A 140 -43.77 -13.00 16.34
CA TYR A 140 -43.64 -14.10 15.37
C TYR A 140 -43.74 -13.62 13.91
N SER A 141 -44.61 -12.66 13.62
CA SER A 141 -44.77 -12.11 12.27
C SER A 141 -43.55 -11.29 11.88
N ALA A 142 -43.37 -11.06 10.58
CA ALA A 142 -42.30 -10.18 10.11
C ALA A 142 -42.49 -8.77 10.69
N LEU A 143 -41.44 -8.25 11.30
CA LEU A 143 -41.37 -6.90 11.86
C LEU A 143 -40.21 -6.18 11.19
N THR A 144 -40.42 -4.98 10.68
CA THR A 144 -39.35 -4.17 10.10
C THR A 144 -38.60 -3.39 11.19
N PRO A 145 -37.35 -2.95 10.94
CA PRO A 145 -36.59 -2.14 11.90
C PRO A 145 -37.33 -0.87 12.32
N ALA A 146 -37.97 -0.18 11.37
CA ALA A 146 -38.71 1.05 11.65
C ALA A 146 -39.95 0.80 12.53
N GLN A 147 -40.71 -0.27 12.27
CA GLN A 147 -41.86 -0.63 13.10
C GLN A 147 -41.45 -1.05 14.51
N TRP A 148 -40.34 -1.77 14.63
CA TRP A 148 -39.77 -2.12 15.93
C TRP A 148 -39.34 -0.86 16.69
N GLN A 149 -38.56 0.02 16.05
CA GLN A 149 -38.08 1.27 16.65
C GLN A 149 -39.24 2.17 17.11
N GLU A 150 -40.28 2.31 16.31
CA GLU A 150 -41.48 3.08 16.66
C GLU A 150 -42.14 2.56 17.95
N ARG A 151 -42.23 1.24 18.10
CA ARG A 151 -42.79 0.61 19.32
C ARG A 151 -41.87 0.77 20.52
N HIS A 152 -40.57 0.59 20.33
CA HIS A 152 -39.56 0.79 21.36
C HIS A 152 -39.58 2.25 21.88
N ASP A 153 -39.59 3.22 20.97
CA ASP A 153 -39.64 4.65 21.32
C ASP A 153 -40.95 5.03 22.02
N SER A 154 -42.08 4.45 21.60
CA SER A 154 -43.37 4.64 22.29
C SER A 154 -43.29 4.18 23.75
N TYR A 155 -42.81 2.96 24.02
CA TYR A 155 -42.63 2.49 25.41
C TYR A 155 -41.66 3.36 26.22
N ARG A 156 -40.51 3.73 25.64
CA ARG A 156 -39.54 4.59 26.32
C ARG A 156 -40.10 5.97 26.66
N SER A 157 -40.91 6.55 25.77
CA SER A 157 -41.56 7.84 26.03
C SER A 157 -42.54 7.79 27.22
N MET A 158 -43.06 6.60 27.53
CA MET A 158 -43.94 6.33 28.67
C MET A 158 -43.18 5.88 29.94
N GLY A 159 -41.84 5.79 29.88
CA GLY A 159 -41.03 5.25 30.98
C GLY A 159 -41.23 3.75 31.21
N ILE A 160 -41.70 3.02 30.20
CA ILE A 160 -41.89 1.57 30.24
C ILE A 160 -40.66 0.91 29.62
N VAL A 161 -40.07 -0.06 30.32
CA VAL A 161 -38.99 -0.88 29.78
C VAL A 161 -39.60 -1.98 28.91
N ASP A 162 -39.15 -2.15 27.68
CA ASP A 162 -39.63 -3.20 26.79
C ASP A 162 -38.62 -4.36 26.65
N VAL A 163 -39.13 -5.58 26.63
CA VAL A 163 -38.37 -6.82 26.44
C VAL A 163 -38.95 -7.56 25.24
N TRP A 164 -38.14 -7.71 24.19
CA TRP A 164 -38.55 -8.37 22.96
C TRP A 164 -38.18 -9.85 22.95
N LEU A 165 -39.18 -10.70 22.71
CA LEU A 165 -39.05 -12.14 22.60
C LEU A 165 -39.46 -12.57 21.18
N PHE A 166 -38.47 -12.86 20.34
CA PHE A 166 -38.71 -13.30 18.97
C PHE A 166 -39.14 -14.77 18.91
N GLY A 167 -40.04 -15.10 17.99
CA GLY A 167 -40.56 -16.46 17.86
C GLY A 167 -39.48 -17.49 17.54
N HIS A 168 -39.52 -18.65 18.19
CA HIS A 168 -38.58 -19.76 17.96
C HIS A 168 -38.66 -20.42 16.58
N HIS A 169 -39.48 -19.93 15.65
CA HIS A 169 -39.51 -20.42 14.28
C HIS A 169 -40.03 -19.34 13.32
N GLY A 170 -40.10 -19.66 12.02
CA GLY A 170 -40.70 -18.79 11.02
C GLY A 170 -39.79 -17.64 10.60
N ALA A 171 -40.36 -16.45 10.38
CA ALA A 171 -39.64 -15.30 9.84
C ALA A 171 -38.54 -14.79 10.77
N GLN A 172 -38.72 -14.98 12.08
CA GLN A 172 -37.86 -14.43 13.12
C GLN A 172 -36.70 -15.35 13.52
N LEU A 173 -36.75 -16.65 13.26
CA LEU A 173 -35.62 -17.55 13.52
C LEU A 173 -35.34 -18.44 12.32
N ARG A 174 -34.24 -18.14 11.62
CA ARG A 174 -33.79 -18.89 10.44
C ARG A 174 -32.35 -19.36 10.65
N GLY A 175 -32.10 -20.64 10.37
CA GLY A 175 -30.75 -21.18 10.31
C GLY A 175 -29.96 -20.58 9.14
N ALA A 176 -28.66 -20.33 9.34
CA ALA A 176 -27.78 -19.87 8.28
C ALA A 176 -27.38 -21.06 7.39
N GLN A 177 -27.72 -21.01 6.10
CA GLN A 177 -27.27 -22.04 5.16
C GLN A 177 -25.78 -21.86 4.84
N LEU A 178 -25.01 -22.97 4.83
CA LEU A 178 -23.56 -23.01 4.56
C LEU A 178 -23.09 -22.20 3.33
N ARG A 179 -23.94 -22.07 2.30
CA ARG A 179 -23.62 -21.30 1.09
C ARG A 179 -23.40 -19.81 1.36
N GLN A 180 -24.00 -19.23 2.40
CA GLN A 180 -23.82 -17.83 2.77
C GLN A 180 -22.57 -17.59 3.62
N VAL A 181 -22.07 -18.61 4.32
CA VAL A 181 -20.92 -18.50 5.24
C VAL A 181 -19.59 -18.50 4.49
N HIS A 182 -19.49 -19.24 3.38
CA HIS A 182 -18.25 -19.40 2.60
C HIS A 182 -17.75 -18.12 1.90
N ALA A 183 -18.55 -17.04 1.89
CA ALA A 183 -18.13 -15.77 1.31
C ALA A 183 -17.20 -14.95 2.23
N ARG A 184 -17.06 -15.29 3.53
CA ARG A 184 -16.27 -14.48 4.49
C ARG A 184 -15.12 -15.21 5.20
N THR A 185 -15.05 -16.54 5.21
CA THR A 185 -14.04 -17.28 5.99
C THR A 185 -13.16 -18.18 5.11
N VAL A 186 -11.91 -17.76 4.90
CA VAL A 186 -10.86 -18.52 4.19
C VAL A 186 -10.11 -19.40 5.20
N VAL A 187 -10.78 -20.37 5.86
CA VAL A 187 -10.07 -21.32 6.74
C VAL A 187 -10.75 -22.70 6.74
N GLY A 188 -10.08 -23.71 6.14
CA GLY A 188 -10.19 -25.13 6.52
C GLY A 188 -11.45 -25.95 6.16
N ARG A 189 -11.50 -26.54 4.96
CA ARG A 189 -12.63 -27.32 4.37
C ARG A 189 -13.17 -28.58 5.09
N ALA A 190 -12.62 -29.02 6.23
CA ALA A 190 -13.00 -30.31 6.82
C ALA A 190 -13.77 -30.23 8.17
N ALA A 191 -13.70 -29.10 8.89
CA ALA A 191 -14.42 -28.90 10.14
C ALA A 191 -15.81 -28.23 9.96
N ASP A 192 -16.11 -27.72 8.76
CA ASP A 192 -17.23 -26.81 8.52
C ASP A 192 -18.63 -27.46 8.50
N ARG A 193 -18.76 -28.78 8.26
CA ARG A 193 -20.10 -29.39 8.12
C ARG A 193 -20.83 -29.62 9.45
N LEU A 194 -20.11 -29.70 10.56
CA LEU A 194 -20.73 -29.87 11.90
C LEU A 194 -21.07 -28.53 12.56
N ALA A 195 -20.47 -27.42 12.08
CA ALA A 195 -20.65 -26.09 12.68
C ALA A 195 -21.92 -25.35 12.18
N SER A 196 -22.50 -25.76 11.04
CA SER A 196 -23.64 -25.02 10.45
C SER A 196 -24.97 -25.19 11.17
N ASP A 197 -25.15 -26.30 11.90
CA ASP A 197 -26.47 -26.68 12.44
C ASP A 197 -26.90 -25.83 13.63
N ASN A 198 -26.04 -24.92 14.08
CA ASN A 198 -26.28 -24.05 15.21
C ASN A 198 -26.00 -22.57 14.89
N LEU A 199 -26.02 -22.19 13.61
CA LEU A 199 -25.87 -20.82 13.17
C LEU A 199 -27.22 -20.21 12.82
N VAL A 200 -27.48 -19.00 13.29
CA VAL A 200 -28.72 -18.25 13.04
C VAL A 200 -28.45 -16.98 12.25
N ILE A 201 -29.44 -16.60 11.44
CA ILE A 201 -29.42 -15.36 10.67
C ILE A 201 -29.90 -14.22 11.57
N ILE A 202 -29.07 -13.19 11.72
CA ILE A 202 -29.45 -11.92 12.34
C ILE A 202 -30.07 -11.03 11.25
N ASN A 203 -31.38 -10.86 11.30
CA ASN A 203 -32.12 -10.04 10.34
C ASN A 203 -31.98 -8.53 10.69
N PRO A 204 -32.38 -7.61 9.80
CA PRO A 204 -32.23 -6.17 10.06
C PRO A 204 -32.92 -5.68 11.34
N THR A 205 -34.03 -6.30 11.74
CA THR A 205 -34.76 -5.93 12.96
C THR A 205 -34.01 -6.39 14.20
N HIS A 206 -33.42 -7.58 14.16
CA HIS A 206 -32.51 -8.04 15.22
C HIS A 206 -31.30 -7.13 15.35
N THR A 207 -30.73 -6.65 14.23
CA THR A 207 -29.63 -5.68 14.24
C THR A 207 -30.07 -4.39 14.92
N ALA A 208 -31.27 -3.87 14.63
CA ALA A 208 -31.78 -2.68 15.32
C ALA A 208 -31.93 -2.87 16.84
N VAL A 209 -32.39 -4.04 17.29
CA VAL A 209 -32.44 -4.41 18.73
C VAL A 209 -31.04 -4.38 19.35
N ILE A 210 -30.06 -5.00 18.69
CA ILE A 210 -28.67 -5.04 19.14
C ILE A 210 -28.07 -3.63 19.20
N ASP A 211 -28.28 -2.82 18.16
CA ASP A 211 -27.77 -1.45 18.04
C ASP A 211 -28.35 -0.53 19.13
N ALA A 212 -29.57 -0.80 19.59
CA ALA A 212 -30.19 -0.12 20.73
C ALA A 212 -29.66 -0.59 22.10
N GLY A 213 -28.74 -1.55 22.13
CA GLY A 213 -28.15 -2.09 23.35
C GLY A 213 -29.06 -3.08 24.11
N LEU A 214 -30.07 -3.64 23.44
CA LEU A 214 -30.97 -4.64 24.03
C LEU A 214 -30.50 -6.07 23.73
N PRO A 215 -30.77 -7.04 24.62
CA PRO A 215 -30.45 -8.43 24.36
C PRO A 215 -31.34 -9.00 23.25
N LEU A 216 -30.73 -9.71 22.29
CA LEU A 216 -31.46 -10.42 21.25
C LEU A 216 -31.91 -11.80 21.77
N LEU A 217 -33.21 -11.95 22.01
CA LEU A 217 -33.79 -13.14 22.63
C LEU A 217 -34.81 -13.80 21.69
N TRP A 218 -34.71 -15.12 21.54
CA TRP A 218 -35.78 -15.94 20.97
C TRP A 218 -36.46 -16.75 22.07
N PHE A 219 -37.74 -17.05 21.90
CA PHE A 219 -38.50 -17.78 22.91
C PHE A 219 -39.24 -18.98 22.33
N ASN A 220 -38.97 -20.14 22.92
CA ASN A 220 -39.77 -21.34 22.72
C ASN A 220 -40.72 -21.54 23.91
N PRO A 221 -42.03 -21.27 23.74
CA PRO A 221 -43.01 -21.38 24.83
C PRO A 221 -43.38 -22.82 25.19
N VAL A 222 -43.10 -23.77 24.30
CA VAL A 222 -43.37 -25.20 24.49
C VAL A 222 -42.40 -25.79 25.52
N THR A 223 -41.11 -25.54 25.32
CA THR A 223 -40.03 -26.02 26.19
C THR A 223 -39.65 -25.01 27.28
N ALA A 224 -40.23 -23.81 27.26
CA ALA A 224 -39.89 -22.70 28.16
C ALA A 224 -38.39 -22.37 28.11
N GLN A 225 -37.85 -22.25 26.90
CA GLN A 225 -36.43 -21.98 26.65
C GLN A 225 -36.21 -20.64 25.95
N ILE A 226 -35.09 -20.01 26.25
CA ILE A 226 -34.62 -18.75 25.68
C ILE A 226 -33.42 -19.02 24.80
N GLY A 227 -33.51 -18.59 23.54
CA GLY A 227 -32.43 -18.59 22.57
C GLY A 227 -31.67 -17.26 22.59
N THR A 228 -30.35 -17.33 22.48
CA THR A 228 -29.47 -16.16 22.29
C THR A 228 -28.50 -16.42 21.15
N ALA A 229 -28.00 -15.36 20.51
CA ALA A 229 -26.96 -15.46 19.49
C ALA A 229 -25.66 -14.87 20.03
N VAL A 230 -24.56 -15.60 19.88
CA VAL A 230 -23.21 -15.20 20.29
C VAL A 230 -22.25 -15.20 19.11
N GLU A 231 -21.16 -14.45 19.23
CA GLU A 231 -20.02 -14.51 18.32
C GLU A 231 -18.73 -14.73 19.10
N GLN A 232 -17.81 -15.46 18.48
CA GLN A 232 -16.48 -15.72 19.02
C GLN A 232 -15.51 -14.73 18.37
N VAL A 233 -14.95 -13.83 19.16
CA VAL A 233 -13.97 -12.83 18.71
C VAL A 233 -12.62 -13.17 19.31
N VAL A 234 -11.62 -13.34 18.46
CA VAL A 234 -10.22 -13.48 18.90
C VAL A 234 -9.56 -12.12 18.77
N LEU A 235 -9.03 -11.62 19.89
CA LEU A 235 -8.30 -10.37 19.93
C LEU A 235 -6.95 -10.64 20.63
N ASP A 236 -5.88 -10.53 19.84
CA ASP A 236 -4.54 -10.99 20.23
C ASP A 236 -4.53 -12.50 20.54
N GLU A 237 -4.09 -12.93 21.73
CA GLU A 237 -4.11 -14.33 22.15
C GLU A 237 -5.38 -14.72 22.96
N ARG A 238 -6.31 -13.78 23.16
CA ARG A 238 -7.53 -14.00 23.96
C ARG A 238 -8.75 -14.22 23.07
N GLN A 239 -9.57 -15.19 23.46
CA GLN A 239 -10.86 -15.47 22.83
C GLN A 239 -12.00 -14.95 23.73
N PHE A 240 -12.90 -14.20 23.12
CA PHE A 240 -14.10 -13.64 23.76
C PHE A 240 -15.34 -14.25 23.14
N GLU A 241 -16.29 -14.62 23.97
CA GLU A 241 -17.65 -14.94 23.54
C GLU A 241 -18.56 -13.78 23.94
N ILE A 242 -19.10 -13.08 22.95
CA ILE A 242 -19.90 -11.86 23.13
C ILE A 242 -21.27 -12.02 22.45
N PRO A 243 -22.28 -11.20 22.77
CA PRO A 243 -23.53 -11.25 22.02
C PRO A 243 -23.25 -10.90 20.56
N ALA A 244 -23.83 -11.68 19.65
CA ALA A 244 -23.57 -11.54 18.22
C ALA A 244 -23.92 -10.14 17.72
N THR A 245 -23.02 -9.52 16.98
CA THR A 245 -23.20 -8.17 16.41
C THR A 245 -23.56 -8.21 14.93
N GLY A 246 -23.50 -9.39 14.31
CA GLY A 246 -23.83 -9.58 12.89
C GLY A 246 -24.19 -11.01 12.52
N THR A 247 -24.47 -11.21 11.22
CA THR A 247 -24.86 -12.53 10.70
C THR A 247 -23.65 -13.30 10.15
N PRO A 248 -23.57 -14.63 10.38
CA PRO A 248 -24.40 -15.43 11.28
C PRO A 248 -23.95 -15.32 12.75
N GLY A 249 -24.86 -15.57 13.69
CA GLY A 249 -24.55 -15.76 15.11
C GLY A 249 -24.61 -17.24 15.49
N GLN A 250 -23.78 -17.67 16.44
CA GLN A 250 -23.86 -19.00 17.05
C GLN A 250 -25.00 -19.03 18.07
N PHE A 251 -25.92 -19.98 17.93
CA PHE A 251 -27.12 -20.04 18.74
C PHE A 251 -26.90 -20.81 20.04
N ASN A 252 -27.37 -20.26 21.15
CA ASN A 252 -27.28 -20.88 22.47
C ASN A 252 -28.66 -20.87 23.12
N VAL A 253 -28.92 -21.86 23.96
CA VAL A 253 -30.22 -22.04 24.62
C VAL A 253 -30.02 -22.12 26.14
N GLU A 254 -30.88 -21.43 26.89
CA GLU A 254 -31.02 -21.59 28.34
C GLU A 254 -32.49 -21.71 28.74
N ASP A 255 -32.79 -22.26 29.93
CA ASP A 255 -34.17 -22.34 30.43
C ASP A 255 -34.66 -20.95 30.84
N LEU A 256 -35.94 -20.64 30.60
CA LEU A 256 -36.59 -19.39 31.01
C LEU A 256 -36.43 -19.11 32.51
N SER A 257 -36.37 -20.16 33.34
CA SER A 257 -36.15 -20.05 34.79
C SER A 257 -34.79 -19.45 35.18
N ARG A 258 -33.85 -19.35 34.25
CA ARG A 258 -32.55 -18.69 34.44
C ARG A 258 -32.63 -17.17 34.31
N LEU A 259 -33.66 -16.66 33.63
CA LEU A 259 -33.89 -15.23 33.51
C LEU A 259 -34.39 -14.64 34.83
N LYS A 260 -34.03 -13.38 35.07
CA LYS A 260 -34.46 -12.52 36.18
C LYS A 260 -34.74 -11.12 35.63
N LEU A 261 -35.63 -10.38 36.27
CA LEU A 261 -35.83 -8.96 35.98
C LEU A 261 -34.67 -8.12 36.54
N CYS A 262 -34.33 -7.07 35.80
CA CYS A 262 -33.46 -5.98 36.22
C CYS A 262 -34.02 -4.64 35.74
N LEU A 263 -33.40 -3.52 36.15
CA LEU A 263 -33.86 -2.18 35.74
C LEU A 263 -33.83 -1.95 34.23
N ALA A 264 -33.02 -2.70 33.49
CA ALA A 264 -32.87 -2.59 32.04
C ALA A 264 -33.67 -3.65 31.25
N GLY A 265 -34.51 -4.46 31.91
CA GLY A 265 -35.26 -5.53 31.26
C GLY A 265 -35.05 -6.89 31.94
N VAL A 266 -34.52 -7.85 31.19
CA VAL A 266 -34.17 -9.18 31.69
C VAL A 266 -32.66 -9.43 31.69
N THR A 267 -32.21 -10.26 32.61
CA THR A 267 -30.81 -10.69 32.73
C THR A 267 -30.74 -12.16 33.13
N SER A 268 -29.63 -12.81 32.81
CA SER A 268 -29.22 -14.11 33.36
C SER A 268 -27.73 -14.07 33.66
N ASP A 269 -27.21 -15.07 34.38
CA ASP A 269 -25.76 -15.19 34.60
C ASP A 269 -25.02 -15.28 33.24
N ARG A 270 -25.67 -15.89 32.24
CA ARG A 270 -25.16 -15.99 30.87
C ARG A 270 -25.15 -14.63 30.16
N LEU A 271 -26.24 -13.88 30.18
CA LEU A 271 -26.30 -12.53 29.58
C LEU A 271 -25.28 -11.59 30.23
N GLN A 272 -25.12 -11.65 31.56
CA GLN A 272 -24.12 -10.86 32.27
C GLN A 272 -22.69 -11.22 31.86
N LEU A 273 -22.39 -12.51 31.68
CA LEU A 273 -21.10 -12.94 31.19
C LEU A 273 -20.82 -12.43 29.77
N LEU A 274 -21.82 -12.46 28.88
CA LEU A 274 -21.68 -11.96 27.51
C LEU A 274 -21.43 -10.45 27.47
N GLU A 275 -22.19 -9.67 28.25
CA GLU A 275 -21.97 -8.21 28.34
C GLU A 275 -20.63 -7.87 29.00
N LYS A 276 -20.22 -8.61 30.03
CA LYS A 276 -18.88 -8.47 30.63
C LYS A 276 -17.78 -8.75 29.59
N ASN A 277 -17.90 -9.84 28.84
CA ASN A 277 -16.94 -10.19 27.79
C ASN A 277 -16.89 -9.13 26.69
N ARG A 278 -18.04 -8.53 26.32
CA ARG A 278 -18.09 -7.41 25.37
C ARG A 278 -17.32 -6.21 25.90
N ALA A 279 -17.59 -5.80 27.15
CA ALA A 279 -16.89 -4.67 27.76
C ALA A 279 -15.38 -4.90 27.89
N GLU A 280 -14.95 -6.12 28.28
CA GLU A 280 -13.53 -6.48 28.32
C GLU A 280 -12.88 -6.48 26.93
N MET A 281 -13.58 -7.00 25.91
CA MET A 281 -13.11 -7.00 24.53
C MET A 281 -12.95 -5.58 23.97
N GLU A 282 -13.91 -4.69 24.25
CA GLU A 282 -13.85 -3.28 23.85
C GLU A 282 -12.70 -2.54 24.54
N ALA A 283 -12.51 -2.76 25.84
CA ALA A 283 -11.38 -2.21 26.58
C ALA A 283 -10.04 -2.67 25.98
N GLN A 284 -9.88 -3.96 25.70
CA GLN A 284 -8.66 -4.48 25.07
C GLN A 284 -8.46 -3.95 23.64
N ARG A 285 -9.54 -3.74 22.88
CA ARG A 285 -9.47 -3.13 21.54
C ARG A 285 -8.97 -1.68 21.62
N LEU A 286 -9.45 -0.91 22.60
CA LEU A 286 -8.98 0.45 22.85
C LEU A 286 -7.50 0.48 23.24
N GLU A 287 -7.05 -0.44 24.09
CA GLU A 287 -5.64 -0.60 24.48
C GLU A 287 -4.75 -0.92 23.28
N LEU A 288 -5.15 -1.90 22.44
CA LEU A 288 -4.41 -2.26 21.23
C LEU A 288 -4.33 -1.10 20.23
N HIS A 289 -5.42 -0.35 20.02
CA HIS A 289 -5.39 0.84 19.17
C HIS A 289 -4.51 1.96 19.76
N ALA A 290 -4.49 2.13 21.08
CA ALA A 290 -3.58 3.07 21.73
C ALA A 290 -2.11 2.66 21.54
N ALA A 291 -1.78 1.38 21.71
CA ALA A 291 -0.45 0.84 21.48
C ALA A 291 0.00 0.99 20.02
N GLN A 292 -0.88 0.70 19.05
CA GLN A 292 -0.61 0.90 17.62
C GLN A 292 -0.32 2.37 17.29
N ARG A 293 -1.12 3.31 17.83
CA ARG A 293 -0.88 4.75 17.62
C ARG A 293 0.46 5.21 18.22
N LEU A 294 0.82 4.70 19.40
CA LEU A 294 2.11 5.01 20.01
C LEU A 294 3.27 4.50 19.15
N SER A 295 3.20 3.24 18.70
CA SER A 295 4.20 2.64 17.81
C SER A 295 4.35 3.39 16.49
N GLN A 296 3.24 3.80 15.86
CA GLN A 296 3.26 4.63 14.65
C GLN A 296 3.93 5.99 14.89
N ALA A 297 3.62 6.65 16.02
CA ALA A 297 4.23 7.92 16.38
C ALA A 297 5.74 7.79 16.61
N GLU A 298 6.20 6.71 17.25
CA GLU A 298 7.62 6.40 17.44
C GLU A 298 8.34 6.17 16.11
N GLU A 299 7.75 5.40 15.20
CA GLU A 299 8.31 5.20 13.85
C GLU A 299 8.39 6.51 13.07
N GLU A 300 7.36 7.35 13.14
CA GLU A 300 7.36 8.67 12.49
C GLU A 300 8.42 9.59 13.07
N ALA A 301 8.58 9.60 14.40
CA ALA A 301 9.63 10.35 15.09
C ALA A 301 11.03 9.86 14.68
N SER A 302 11.22 8.54 14.59
CA SER A 302 12.47 7.92 14.13
C SER A 302 12.77 8.28 12.67
N ARG A 303 11.77 8.19 11.77
CA ARG A 303 11.90 8.62 10.38
C ARG A 303 12.23 10.12 10.27
N ALA A 304 11.61 10.96 11.08
CA ALA A 304 11.89 12.40 11.12
C ALA A 304 13.30 12.70 11.65
N ALA A 305 13.78 11.96 12.66
CA ALA A 305 15.15 12.07 13.16
C ALA A 305 16.16 11.65 12.08
N ALA A 306 15.94 10.52 11.40
CA ALA A 306 16.80 10.07 10.31
C ALA A 306 16.86 11.08 9.15
N ARG A 307 15.72 11.68 8.77
CA ARG A 307 15.70 12.76 7.77
C ARG A 307 16.51 13.98 8.20
N ARG A 308 16.43 14.40 9.47
CA ARG A 308 17.25 15.51 9.99
C ARG A 308 18.74 15.21 9.91
N VAL A 309 19.15 13.99 10.25
CA VAL A 309 20.56 13.56 10.13
C VAL A 309 21.01 13.58 8.68
N MET A 310 20.20 13.07 7.75
CA MET A 310 20.53 13.07 6.31
C MET A 310 20.64 14.50 5.76
N MET A 311 19.70 15.39 6.10
CA MET A 311 19.75 16.80 5.70
C MET A 311 20.98 17.52 6.28
N ALA A 312 21.37 17.22 7.52
CA ALA A 312 22.58 17.77 8.12
C ALA A 312 23.85 17.27 7.40
N ALA A 313 23.91 15.99 7.03
CA ALA A 313 25.01 15.44 6.25
C ALA A 313 25.10 16.07 4.84
N ASP A 314 23.97 16.22 4.16
CA ASP A 314 23.91 16.89 2.85
C ASP A 314 24.36 18.36 2.93
N ALA A 315 23.99 19.06 4.02
CA ALA A 315 24.43 20.43 4.25
C ALA A 315 25.95 20.54 4.45
N VAL A 316 26.57 19.59 5.15
CA VAL A 316 28.05 19.52 5.29
C VAL A 316 28.71 19.26 3.94
N ILE A 317 28.22 18.30 3.15
CA ILE A 317 28.74 18.02 1.81
C ILE A 317 28.60 19.24 0.90
N ALA A 318 27.47 19.95 0.97
CA ALA A 318 27.25 21.17 0.20
C ALA A 318 28.22 22.29 0.62
N ALA A 319 28.46 22.48 1.92
CA ALA A 319 29.43 23.44 2.43
C ALA A 319 30.86 23.12 1.99
N ASP A 320 31.27 21.85 2.02
CA ASP A 320 32.59 21.42 1.55
C ASP A 320 32.78 21.65 0.05
N LYS A 321 31.73 21.37 -0.75
CA LYS A 321 31.72 21.67 -2.18
C LYS A 321 31.84 23.16 -2.44
N GLN A 322 31.09 23.99 -1.71
CA GLN A 322 31.17 25.44 -1.85
C GLN A 322 32.56 25.95 -1.47
N ALA A 323 33.13 25.49 -0.35
CA ALA A 323 34.48 25.85 0.06
C ALA A 323 35.55 25.41 -0.98
N ALA A 324 35.34 24.28 -1.66
CA ALA A 324 36.21 23.85 -2.75
C ALA A 324 36.12 24.79 -3.96
N VAL A 325 34.90 25.20 -4.34
CA VAL A 325 34.69 26.20 -5.41
C VAL A 325 35.35 27.53 -5.03
N ASP A 326 35.14 28.01 -3.80
CA ASP A 326 35.71 29.27 -3.32
C ASP A 326 37.25 29.24 -3.30
N ARG A 327 37.87 28.09 -2.96
CA ARG A 327 39.33 27.90 -3.06
C ARG A 327 39.82 28.01 -4.50
N VAL A 328 39.12 27.41 -5.46
CA VAL A 328 39.47 27.49 -6.89
C VAL A 328 39.36 28.94 -7.39
N LEU A 329 38.26 29.63 -7.04
CA LEU A 329 38.06 31.03 -7.40
C LEU A 329 39.10 31.97 -6.78
N SER A 330 39.42 31.77 -5.49
CA SER A 330 40.45 32.56 -4.79
C SER A 330 41.83 32.36 -5.41
N ARG A 331 42.17 31.11 -5.75
CA ARG A 331 43.42 30.80 -6.44
C ARG A 331 43.47 31.46 -7.82
N ARG A 332 42.37 31.44 -8.58
CA ARG A 332 42.27 32.14 -9.86
C ARG A 332 42.51 33.64 -9.71
N ALA A 333 41.81 34.30 -8.78
CA ALA A 333 41.98 35.73 -8.54
C ALA A 333 43.43 36.10 -8.17
N ALA A 334 44.10 35.28 -7.35
CA ALA A 334 45.50 35.48 -7.01
C ALA A 334 46.43 35.35 -8.23
N MET A 335 46.15 34.39 -9.12
CA MET A 335 46.94 34.17 -10.34
C MET A 335 46.74 35.26 -11.37
N ASP A 336 45.50 35.72 -11.56
CA ASP A 336 45.17 36.86 -12.43
C ASP A 336 45.85 38.14 -11.90
N ALA A 337 45.82 38.38 -10.59
CA ALA A 337 46.52 39.51 -9.97
C ALA A 337 48.05 39.44 -10.16
N GLN A 338 48.64 38.25 -10.02
CA GLN A 338 50.07 38.06 -10.27
C GLN A 338 50.42 38.29 -11.74
N ALA A 339 49.59 37.83 -12.68
CA ALA A 339 49.79 38.07 -14.09
C ALA A 339 49.79 39.58 -14.42
N LEU A 340 48.84 40.34 -13.86
CA LEU A 340 48.77 41.80 -14.02
C LEU A 340 50.03 42.52 -13.48
N LEU A 341 50.62 42.04 -12.38
CA LEU A 341 51.87 42.62 -11.85
C LEU A 341 53.08 42.38 -12.75
N LEU A 342 53.12 41.25 -13.46
CA LEU A 342 54.21 40.91 -14.38
C LEU A 342 54.05 41.56 -15.76
N GLU A 343 52.86 42.05 -16.08
CA GLU A 343 52.50 42.57 -17.39
C GLU A 343 53.39 43.75 -17.87
N PRO A 344 53.71 44.79 -17.05
CA PRO A 344 54.59 45.87 -17.49
C PRO A 344 56.01 45.40 -17.84
N ALA A 345 56.59 44.52 -17.02
CA ALA A 345 57.92 43.97 -17.25
C ALA A 345 57.96 43.08 -18.50
N TRP A 346 56.87 42.34 -18.75
CA TRP A 346 56.70 41.57 -19.98
C TRP A 346 56.66 42.47 -21.22
N PHE A 347 55.91 43.58 -21.18
CA PHE A 347 55.78 44.50 -22.32
C PHE A 347 57.11 45.09 -22.80
N THR A 348 58.05 45.27 -21.87
CA THR A 348 59.42 45.78 -22.14
C THR A 348 60.47 44.68 -22.29
N SER A 349 60.08 43.40 -22.27
CA SER A 349 61.05 42.31 -22.31
C SER A 349 61.69 42.12 -23.69
N ASP A 350 62.98 41.74 -23.71
CA ASP A 350 63.71 41.41 -24.93
C ASP A 350 63.05 40.28 -25.71
N LEU A 351 62.47 39.31 -25.01
CA LEU A 351 61.75 38.20 -25.63
C LEU A 351 60.53 38.71 -26.43
N ARG A 352 59.76 39.65 -25.87
CA ARG A 352 58.63 40.25 -26.57
C ARG A 352 59.09 41.07 -27.78
N ALA A 353 60.12 41.90 -27.61
CA ALA A 353 60.69 42.68 -28.70
C ALA A 353 61.19 41.79 -29.85
N ARG A 354 61.87 40.68 -29.52
CA ARG A 354 62.36 39.69 -30.48
C ARG A 354 61.22 39.02 -31.25
N ILE A 355 60.15 38.61 -30.56
CA ILE A 355 58.99 38.01 -31.22
C ILE A 355 58.28 39.03 -32.13
N LEU A 356 58.16 40.29 -31.71
CA LEU A 356 57.60 41.32 -32.58
C LEU A 356 58.44 41.50 -33.84
N ASP A 357 59.78 41.57 -33.73
CA ASP A 357 60.67 41.63 -34.90
C ASP A 357 60.50 40.41 -35.83
N GLU A 358 60.37 39.23 -35.25
CA GLU A 358 60.17 37.97 -35.98
C GLU A 358 58.84 37.92 -36.77
N PHE A 359 57.83 38.66 -36.29
CA PHE A 359 56.47 38.72 -36.85
C PHE A 359 56.12 40.12 -37.40
N ASP A 360 57.09 40.82 -37.99
CA ASP A 360 56.88 42.10 -38.71
C ASP A 360 56.22 43.20 -37.86
N GLY A 361 56.59 43.28 -36.59
CA GLY A 361 56.07 44.25 -35.63
C GLY A 361 54.68 43.93 -35.09
N HIS A 362 54.07 42.80 -35.46
CA HIS A 362 52.74 42.41 -35.02
C HIS A 362 52.81 41.24 -34.04
N TRP A 363 51.97 41.25 -32.99
CA TRP A 363 51.88 40.12 -32.09
C TRP A 363 51.10 38.97 -32.77
N PRO A 364 51.68 37.76 -32.88
CA PRO A 364 51.01 36.68 -33.60
C PRO A 364 49.86 36.11 -32.76
N GLY A 365 48.68 35.92 -33.37
CA GLY A 365 47.50 35.38 -32.68
C GLY A 365 47.70 33.97 -32.08
N ILE A 366 48.69 33.22 -32.55
CA ILE A 366 49.08 31.92 -31.97
C ILE A 366 49.78 32.04 -30.59
N LEU A 367 50.24 33.23 -30.22
CA LEU A 367 50.81 33.55 -28.91
C LEU A 367 49.88 34.45 -28.10
N ASP A 368 48.59 34.46 -28.44
CA ASP A 368 47.55 35.14 -27.67
C ASP A 368 46.28 34.28 -27.50
N VAL A 369 46.48 32.95 -27.38
CA VAL A 369 45.38 31.98 -27.34
C VAL A 369 44.75 31.92 -25.96
N VAL A 370 43.48 32.29 -25.85
CA VAL A 370 42.69 32.13 -24.62
C VAL A 370 42.48 30.63 -24.37
N THR A 371 43.04 30.11 -23.28
CA THR A 371 42.85 28.72 -22.83
C THR A 371 41.72 28.65 -21.80
N THR A 372 40.96 27.56 -21.80
CA THR A 372 39.87 27.26 -20.86
C THR A 372 40.34 26.62 -19.56
N GLY A 373 41.60 26.16 -19.47
CA GLY A 373 42.11 25.52 -18.26
C GLY A 373 42.13 26.44 -17.03
N GLU A 374 41.37 26.04 -15.99
CA GLU A 374 41.31 26.72 -14.70
C GLU A 374 42.21 26.02 -13.64
N PRO A 375 42.89 26.78 -12.76
CA PRO A 375 43.16 28.22 -12.85
C PRO A 375 44.23 28.51 -13.92
N GLY A 376 44.10 29.64 -14.64
CA GLY A 376 45.08 30.08 -15.64
C GLY A 376 46.50 30.18 -15.07
N LEU A 377 47.54 30.34 -15.90
CA LEU A 377 48.93 30.39 -15.44
C LEU A 377 49.27 31.75 -14.77
N PRO A 378 50.21 31.83 -13.81
CA PRO A 378 50.51 33.05 -13.05
C PRO A 378 51.38 34.04 -13.83
N PHE A 379 51.26 33.99 -15.16
CA PHE A 379 52.03 34.77 -16.12
C PHE A 379 51.04 35.38 -17.11
N PRO A 380 51.27 36.62 -17.58
CA PRO A 380 50.60 37.15 -18.75
C PRO A 380 50.52 36.09 -19.86
N ARG A 381 49.34 35.92 -20.45
CA ARG A 381 49.09 34.89 -21.47
C ARG A 381 50.17 34.90 -22.56
N GLN A 382 50.45 36.10 -23.07
CA GLN A 382 51.44 36.33 -24.11
C GLN A 382 52.84 35.94 -23.65
N GLN A 383 53.18 36.17 -22.38
CA GLN A 383 54.50 35.87 -21.82
C GLN A 383 54.81 34.38 -21.80
N TRP A 384 53.93 33.54 -21.23
CA TRP A 384 54.22 32.12 -21.12
C TRP A 384 54.14 31.43 -22.48
N GLN A 385 53.21 31.84 -23.35
CA GLN A 385 53.12 31.30 -24.73
C GLN A 385 54.36 31.65 -25.54
N ALA A 386 54.82 32.90 -25.45
CA ALA A 386 56.07 33.34 -26.06
C ALA A 386 57.28 32.58 -25.55
N THR A 387 57.39 32.42 -24.22
CA THR A 387 58.48 31.68 -23.59
C THR A 387 58.53 30.23 -24.11
N LEU A 388 57.38 29.55 -24.13
CA LEU A 388 57.31 28.18 -24.65
C LEU A 388 57.59 28.12 -26.15
N PHE A 389 57.08 29.07 -26.93
CA PHE A 389 57.32 29.13 -28.37
C PHE A 389 58.82 29.30 -28.66
N ALA A 390 59.46 30.28 -28.03
CA ALA A 390 60.89 30.53 -28.17
C ALA A 390 61.75 29.32 -27.76
N GLN A 391 61.38 28.64 -26.67
CA GLN A 391 62.19 27.54 -26.13
C GLN A 391 61.99 26.21 -26.88
N PHE A 392 60.76 25.93 -27.33
CA PHE A 392 60.37 24.61 -27.83
C PHE A 392 59.99 24.55 -29.31
N ILE A 393 59.80 25.69 -29.97
CA ILE A 393 59.29 25.73 -31.35
C ILE A 393 60.21 26.56 -32.25
N GLU A 394 60.55 27.79 -31.85
CA GLU A 394 61.42 28.69 -32.60
C GLU A 394 62.78 28.05 -32.90
N GLY A 395 63.19 28.07 -34.17
CA GLY A 395 64.49 27.55 -34.62
C GLY A 395 64.65 26.02 -34.57
N ARG A 396 63.65 25.25 -34.14
CA ARG A 396 63.74 23.78 -34.11
C ARG A 396 63.55 23.16 -35.51
N PRO A 397 64.33 22.12 -35.87
CA PRO A 397 64.11 21.37 -37.12
C PRO A 397 62.68 20.85 -37.23
N ILE A 398 62.14 20.78 -38.45
CA ILE A 398 60.82 20.19 -38.72
C ILE A 398 60.79 18.75 -38.19
N LEU A 399 59.65 18.33 -37.62
CA LEU A 399 59.44 17.03 -36.97
C LEU A 399 60.16 16.84 -35.62
N SER A 400 60.70 17.92 -35.02
CA SER A 400 61.25 17.86 -33.65
C SER A 400 60.13 17.61 -32.65
N GLY A 401 60.23 16.54 -31.87
CA GLY A 401 59.24 16.17 -30.87
C GLY A 401 59.25 17.08 -29.65
N LEU A 402 58.07 17.41 -29.15
CA LEU A 402 57.84 18.05 -27.86
C LEU A 402 56.58 17.49 -27.19
N SER A 403 56.53 17.56 -25.87
CA SER A 403 55.40 17.15 -25.08
C SER A 403 54.89 18.28 -24.19
N SER A 404 53.57 18.31 -23.94
CA SER A 404 52.99 19.25 -22.98
C SER A 404 53.55 19.04 -21.56
N GLY A 405 54.08 17.86 -21.25
CA GLY A 405 54.81 17.62 -20.01
C GLY A 405 56.11 18.41 -19.91
N GLU A 406 56.97 18.36 -20.93
CA GLU A 406 58.23 19.13 -20.95
C GLU A 406 57.97 20.64 -20.88
N CYS A 407 56.96 21.12 -21.60
CA CYS A 407 56.54 22.52 -21.53
C CYS A 407 55.98 22.88 -20.15
N ALA A 408 55.19 21.98 -19.54
CA ALA A 408 54.67 22.19 -18.19
C ALA A 408 55.81 22.24 -17.16
N THR A 409 56.78 21.34 -17.24
CA THR A 409 57.98 21.35 -16.39
C THR A 409 58.77 22.65 -16.54
N HIS A 410 58.86 23.19 -17.76
CA HIS A 410 59.55 24.46 -18.01
C HIS A 410 58.84 25.66 -17.36
N LEU A 411 57.51 25.65 -17.32
CA LEU A 411 56.72 26.67 -16.64
C LEU A 411 56.52 26.40 -15.13
N ALA A 412 56.91 25.22 -14.63
CA ALA A 412 56.61 24.75 -13.27
C ALA A 412 57.37 25.47 -12.15
N ALA A 413 57.82 26.71 -12.34
CA ALA A 413 58.67 27.39 -11.37
C ALA A 413 57.93 27.93 -10.13
N GLN A 414 56.60 28.00 -10.05
CA GLN A 414 55.89 28.53 -8.86
C GLN A 414 54.49 27.91 -8.65
N GLY A 415 54.34 27.04 -7.64
CA GLY A 415 53.07 26.79 -6.94
C GLY A 415 51.90 26.11 -7.69
N LEU A 416 52.05 25.74 -8.96
CA LEU A 416 51.00 25.07 -9.74
C LEU A 416 51.18 23.55 -9.81
N HIS A 417 50.08 22.80 -9.79
CA HIS A 417 50.14 21.36 -10.05
C HIS A 417 50.40 21.11 -11.54
N GLU A 418 51.37 20.25 -11.83
CA GLU A 418 51.80 19.93 -13.20
C GLU A 418 50.64 19.50 -14.12
N SER A 419 49.61 18.85 -13.59
CA SER A 419 48.42 18.44 -14.34
C SER A 419 47.59 19.60 -14.87
N GLU A 420 47.47 20.69 -14.10
CA GLU A 420 46.71 21.90 -14.48
C GLU A 420 47.45 22.64 -15.60
N ILE A 421 48.77 22.82 -15.42
CA ILE A 421 49.65 23.41 -16.44
C ILE A 421 49.59 22.60 -17.74
N LYS A 422 49.65 21.26 -17.65
CA LYS A 422 49.58 20.36 -18.81
C LYS A 422 48.28 20.52 -19.60
N ALA A 423 47.15 20.77 -18.93
CA ALA A 423 45.86 20.94 -19.60
C ALA A 423 45.83 22.26 -20.40
N ILE A 424 46.24 23.36 -19.76
CA ILE A 424 46.35 24.69 -20.38
C ILE A 424 47.29 24.66 -21.59
N ILE A 425 48.47 24.07 -21.43
CA ILE A 425 49.45 23.94 -22.52
C ILE A 425 48.90 23.08 -23.65
N ARG A 426 48.15 22.01 -23.34
CA ARG A 426 47.57 21.14 -24.37
C ARG A 426 46.58 21.90 -25.24
N GLU A 427 45.69 22.70 -24.67
CA GLU A 427 44.74 23.52 -25.42
C GLU A 427 45.46 24.50 -26.36
N TRP A 428 46.51 25.17 -25.85
CA TRP A 428 47.35 26.03 -26.68
C TRP A 428 48.07 25.27 -27.79
N MET A 429 48.64 24.10 -27.50
CA MET A 429 49.29 23.25 -28.52
C MET A 429 48.29 22.77 -29.58
N ASP A 430 47.05 22.47 -29.20
CA ASP A 430 46.00 22.07 -30.12
C ASP A 430 45.62 23.24 -31.06
N GLU A 431 45.60 24.48 -30.56
CA GLU A 431 45.44 25.67 -31.40
C GLU A 431 46.64 25.87 -32.34
N LEU A 432 47.87 25.62 -31.88
CA LEU A 432 49.06 25.63 -32.75
C LEU A 432 49.00 24.56 -33.84
N VAL A 433 48.44 23.38 -33.55
CA VAL A 433 48.17 22.34 -34.55
C VAL A 433 47.16 22.84 -35.57
N ALA A 434 46.06 23.45 -35.12
CA ALA A 434 45.02 23.99 -35.99
C ALA A 434 45.56 25.08 -36.95
N LYS A 435 46.53 25.89 -36.50
CA LYS A 435 47.17 26.93 -37.32
C LYS A 435 48.34 26.45 -38.17
N GLY A 436 48.75 25.19 -38.00
CA GLY A 436 49.79 24.51 -38.79
C GLY A 436 51.22 24.75 -38.31
N TYR A 437 51.42 25.15 -37.05
CA TYR A 437 52.75 25.31 -36.43
C TYR A 437 53.25 24.02 -35.80
N LEU A 438 52.33 23.16 -35.36
CA LEU A 438 52.62 21.83 -34.83
C LEU A 438 51.86 20.76 -35.63
N LEU A 439 52.35 19.53 -35.58
CA LEU A 439 51.66 18.32 -36.00
C LEU A 439 51.38 17.47 -34.77
N CYS A 440 50.17 16.93 -34.69
CA CYS A 440 49.77 16.01 -33.63
C CYS A 440 49.99 14.56 -34.10
N VAL A 441 50.97 13.88 -33.51
CA VAL A 441 51.29 12.48 -33.81
C VAL A 441 50.75 11.59 -32.69
N LYS A 442 49.76 10.76 -33.03
CA LYS A 442 49.26 9.73 -32.10
C LYS A 442 50.33 8.64 -31.94
N VAL A 443 50.94 8.56 -30.77
CA VAL A 443 51.93 7.51 -30.48
C VAL A 443 51.18 6.23 -30.14
N LYS A 444 51.39 5.16 -30.91
CA LYS A 444 50.85 3.83 -30.61
C LYS A 444 51.31 3.43 -29.20
N LYS A 445 50.35 3.13 -28.33
CA LYS A 445 50.63 2.61 -26.98
C LYS A 445 51.45 1.33 -27.08
N LYS A 446 52.49 1.20 -26.25
CA LYS A 446 53.04 -0.13 -25.93
C LYS A 446 51.96 -0.92 -25.20
N ARG A 447 51.80 -2.22 -25.55
CA ARG A 447 50.75 -3.14 -25.08
C ARG A 447 50.56 -3.19 -23.56
N TYR A 448 51.53 -2.75 -22.76
CA TYR A 448 51.53 -2.85 -21.30
C TYR A 448 51.38 -1.51 -20.55
N SER A 449 50.97 -0.43 -21.22
CA SER A 449 50.76 0.87 -20.54
C SER A 449 49.30 1.12 -20.15
N ILE A 450 49.03 1.26 -18.85
CA ILE A 450 47.74 1.69 -18.28
C ILE A 450 47.77 3.23 -18.21
N GLY A 451 46.93 3.92 -18.99
CA GLY A 451 46.91 5.39 -19.13
C GLY A 451 46.25 5.85 -20.43
N GLY A 452 45.93 7.14 -20.63
CA GLY A 452 45.47 7.61 -21.96
C GLY A 452 46.53 7.41 -23.05
N GLY A 453 46.14 7.37 -24.34
CA GLY A 453 47.12 7.41 -25.44
C GLY A 453 47.98 8.67 -25.33
N ARG A 454 49.31 8.53 -25.39
CA ARG A 454 50.21 9.70 -25.35
C ARG A 454 50.15 10.42 -26.70
N VAL A 455 49.75 11.68 -26.65
CA VAL A 455 49.87 12.60 -27.79
C VAL A 455 51.29 13.17 -27.79
N ARG A 456 51.99 13.09 -28.92
CA ARG A 456 53.28 13.76 -29.12
C ARG A 456 53.06 14.85 -30.16
N TYR A 457 53.50 16.06 -29.86
CA TYR A 457 53.50 17.16 -30.81
C TYR A 457 54.86 17.18 -31.51
N THR A 458 54.89 17.58 -32.77
CA THR A 458 56.13 17.80 -33.52
C THR A 458 56.06 19.11 -34.28
N THR A 459 57.16 19.84 -34.40
CA THR A 459 57.20 21.09 -35.18
C THR A 459 56.83 20.89 -36.66
N ALA A 460 56.02 21.79 -37.22
CA ALA A 460 55.58 21.77 -38.62
C ALA A 460 56.38 22.77 -39.47
N SER A 461 56.25 22.71 -40.80
CA SER A 461 57.07 23.52 -41.74
C SER A 461 56.66 25.00 -41.84
N LYS A 462 55.59 25.42 -41.17
CA LYS A 462 55.12 26.81 -41.24
C LYS A 462 56.03 27.65 -40.36
N GLY A 463 57.08 28.19 -40.99
CA GLY A 463 57.99 29.13 -40.36
C GLY A 463 57.28 30.45 -40.05
N THR A 464 57.88 31.23 -39.16
CA THR A 464 57.54 32.65 -38.99
C THR A 464 57.65 33.39 -40.33
N PRO A 465 56.99 34.54 -40.54
CA PRO A 465 57.10 35.30 -41.79
C PRO A 465 58.56 35.62 -42.19
N LYS A 466 59.43 35.87 -41.21
CA LYS A 466 60.86 36.07 -41.42
C LYS A 466 61.58 34.77 -41.82
N ALA A 467 61.31 33.64 -41.15
CA ALA A 467 61.84 32.33 -41.56
C ALA A 467 61.30 31.87 -42.92
N GLN A 468 60.04 32.19 -43.24
CA GLN A 468 59.42 31.93 -44.53
C GLN A 468 60.11 32.77 -45.62
N ARG A 469 60.36 34.07 -45.39
CA ARG A 469 61.14 34.93 -46.31
C ARG A 469 62.58 34.46 -46.47
N ALA A 470 63.24 34.01 -45.40
CA ALA A 470 64.59 33.46 -45.47
C ALA A 470 64.61 32.13 -46.24
N SER A 471 63.60 31.27 -46.02
CA SER A 471 63.43 30.01 -46.76
C SER A 471 63.04 30.24 -48.22
N ASP A 472 62.22 31.25 -48.52
CA ASP A 472 61.85 31.66 -49.86
C ASP A 472 63.03 32.32 -50.58
N ALA A 473 63.83 33.13 -49.89
CA ALA A 473 65.08 33.70 -50.41
C ALA A 473 66.12 32.61 -50.65
N HIS A 474 66.26 31.64 -49.74
CA HIS A 474 67.13 30.48 -49.93
C HIS A 474 66.62 29.58 -51.06
N SER A 475 65.32 29.33 -51.15
CA SER A 475 64.70 28.57 -52.24
C SER A 475 64.79 29.31 -53.56
N ARG A 476 64.76 30.65 -53.56
CA ARG A 476 64.99 31.49 -54.74
C ARG A 476 66.46 31.43 -55.15
N ALA A 477 67.40 31.51 -54.21
CA ALA A 477 68.83 31.33 -54.46
C ALA A 477 69.17 29.89 -54.92
N VAL A 478 68.50 28.87 -54.37
CA VAL A 478 68.64 27.48 -54.82
C VAL A 478 67.99 27.28 -56.18
N ARG A 479 66.86 27.91 -56.48
CA ARG A 479 66.26 27.91 -57.83
C ARG A 479 67.11 28.67 -58.84
N GLU A 480 67.74 29.77 -58.47
CA GLU A 480 68.68 30.53 -59.29
C GLU A 480 69.96 29.70 -59.53
N ASN A 481 70.49 29.03 -58.51
CA ASN A 481 71.61 28.08 -58.64
C ASN A 481 71.23 26.82 -59.44
N ALA A 482 69.99 26.33 -59.30
CA ALA A 482 69.47 25.22 -60.08
C ALA A 482 69.19 25.64 -61.53
N ALA A 483 68.80 26.90 -61.79
CA ALA A 483 68.69 27.48 -63.12
C ALA A 483 70.07 27.66 -63.77
N LEU A 484 71.09 28.06 -63.01
CA LEU A 484 72.49 28.05 -63.43
C LEU A 484 72.96 26.61 -63.75
N ALA A 485 72.61 25.64 -62.91
CA ALA A 485 72.97 24.23 -63.11
C ALA A 485 72.12 23.51 -64.17
N ALA A 486 70.95 24.03 -64.51
CA ALA A 486 70.12 23.58 -65.63
C ALA A 486 70.63 24.14 -66.95
N SER A 487 71.12 25.39 -66.98
CA SER A 487 71.82 25.96 -68.14
C SER A 487 73.10 25.18 -68.51
N VAL A 488 73.73 24.51 -67.55
CA VAL A 488 74.88 23.60 -67.79
C VAL A 488 74.44 22.19 -68.20
N ARG A 489 73.23 21.75 -67.83
CA ARG A 489 72.69 20.42 -68.18
C ARG A 489 71.94 20.38 -69.50
N SER A 490 71.52 21.53 -70.05
CA SER A 490 70.89 21.62 -71.37
C SER A 490 71.86 21.48 -72.57
N ALA A 491 73.15 21.26 -72.33
CA ALA A 491 74.15 20.96 -73.37
C ALA A 491 74.47 19.47 -73.54
N SER A 492 73.90 18.57 -72.73
CA SER A 492 74.18 17.13 -72.83
C SER A 492 72.95 16.28 -72.54
N GLY A 493 72.48 15.58 -73.57
CA GLY A 493 71.80 14.29 -73.39
C GLY A 493 70.31 14.28 -73.65
N ASN A 494 69.98 14.15 -74.94
CA ASN A 494 68.83 13.40 -75.44
C ASN A 494 68.69 12.00 -74.79
N LEU A 495 67.48 11.42 -74.90
CA LEU A 495 66.97 10.12 -74.41
C LEU A 495 66.52 10.16 -72.94
N THR A 496 65.25 9.94 -72.56
CA THR A 496 64.14 9.22 -73.20
C THR A 496 62.83 9.74 -72.61
N GLU A 497 61.87 10.01 -73.50
CA GLU A 497 60.51 10.41 -73.19
C GLU A 497 59.56 9.21 -73.34
N SER A 498 58.66 9.07 -72.36
CA SER A 498 57.29 8.53 -72.47
C SER A 498 57.15 7.01 -72.64
N VAL A 499 56.21 6.30 -72.02
CA VAL A 499 54.75 6.54 -71.89
C VAL A 499 54.33 5.74 -70.62
N ARG A 500 53.79 6.34 -69.53
CA ARG A 500 52.35 6.67 -69.29
C ARG A 500 51.43 5.43 -69.42
N ARG A 501 50.35 5.20 -68.68
CA ARG A 501 49.54 5.94 -67.71
C ARG A 501 48.42 4.96 -67.27
N SER A 502 47.77 5.29 -66.15
CA SER A 502 46.30 5.21 -65.98
C SER A 502 45.70 3.83 -65.67
N GLU A 503 45.28 3.54 -64.44
CA GLU A 503 44.01 3.90 -63.77
C GLU A 503 43.22 2.62 -63.54
N HIS A 504 42.72 2.37 -62.32
CA HIS A 504 41.28 2.37 -62.10
C HIS A 504 40.88 2.26 -60.63
N ARG A 505 39.92 3.11 -60.29
CA ARG A 505 39.04 3.11 -59.11
C ARG A 505 38.30 1.78 -59.00
N SER A 506 37.94 1.39 -57.78
CA SER A 506 36.60 0.87 -57.49
C SER A 506 36.23 1.09 -56.03
N TYR A 507 35.15 1.85 -55.84
CA TYR A 507 34.34 1.95 -54.63
C TYR A 507 33.44 0.71 -54.55
N VAL A 508 33.29 0.11 -53.36
CA VAL A 508 32.16 -0.77 -53.03
C VAL A 508 31.65 -0.39 -51.64
N ALA A 509 30.32 -0.26 -51.54
CA ALA A 509 29.53 0.12 -50.37
C ALA A 509 29.52 -0.96 -49.26
N PRO A 510 29.23 -0.60 -48.00
CA PRO A 510 29.10 -1.56 -46.92
C PRO A 510 27.77 -2.32 -46.91
N MET A 511 27.85 -3.61 -46.56
CA MET A 511 26.74 -4.53 -46.23
C MET A 511 25.97 -4.12 -44.95
N PRO A 512 24.73 -4.62 -44.76
CA PRO A 512 23.92 -4.35 -43.58
C PRO A 512 24.41 -5.13 -42.35
N LEU A 513 24.27 -4.50 -41.18
CA LEU A 513 24.54 -5.09 -39.87
C LEU A 513 23.60 -6.28 -39.60
N LEU A 514 24.17 -7.47 -39.47
CA LEU A 514 23.54 -8.60 -38.80
C LEU A 514 23.40 -8.27 -37.30
N VAL A 515 22.20 -8.50 -36.77
CA VAL A 515 21.94 -8.54 -35.32
C VAL A 515 22.55 -9.83 -34.77
N ASP A 516 23.43 -9.70 -33.78
CA ASP A 516 24.04 -10.83 -33.07
C ASP A 516 22.96 -11.73 -32.43
N PRO A 517 23.02 -13.06 -32.59
CA PRO A 517 22.15 -13.96 -31.87
C PRO A 517 22.50 -13.95 -30.37
N ILE A 518 21.42 -13.89 -29.59
CA ILE A 518 21.39 -13.90 -28.12
C ILE A 518 22.37 -14.93 -27.55
N ARG A 519 23.31 -14.46 -26.72
CA ARG A 519 24.21 -15.32 -25.95
C ARG A 519 23.38 -16.26 -25.05
N PRO A 520 23.58 -17.58 -25.10
CA PRO A 520 22.97 -18.51 -24.16
C PRO A 520 23.35 -18.14 -22.73
N GLY A 521 22.36 -18.01 -21.84
CA GLY A 521 22.57 -17.78 -20.40
C GLY A 521 22.09 -16.44 -19.84
N VAL A 522 21.46 -15.58 -20.64
CA VAL A 522 20.87 -14.33 -20.13
C VAL A 522 19.46 -14.60 -19.62
N ALA A 523 19.23 -14.44 -18.31
CA ALA A 523 17.90 -14.57 -17.73
C ALA A 523 16.97 -13.46 -18.27
N LEU A 524 15.77 -13.84 -18.71
CA LEU A 524 14.78 -12.93 -19.27
C LEU A 524 13.68 -12.61 -18.25
N CYS A 525 13.14 -11.41 -18.31
CA CYS A 525 11.98 -11.01 -17.53
C CYS A 525 10.76 -11.83 -17.97
N ARG A 526 10.06 -12.45 -17.02
CA ARG A 526 8.89 -13.31 -17.32
C ARG A 526 7.68 -12.54 -17.86
N ASP A 527 7.65 -11.22 -17.74
CA ASP A 527 6.52 -10.39 -18.18
C ASP A 527 6.78 -9.75 -19.56
N CYS A 528 7.97 -9.16 -19.79
CA CYS A 528 8.28 -8.48 -21.06
C CYS A 528 9.30 -9.20 -21.96
N ALA A 529 9.82 -10.36 -21.56
CA ALA A 529 10.82 -11.16 -22.28
C ALA A 529 12.16 -10.44 -22.60
N ARG A 530 12.45 -9.29 -22.00
CA ARG A 530 13.74 -8.60 -22.15
C ARG A 530 14.77 -9.08 -21.12
N PRO A 531 16.08 -9.01 -21.42
CA PRO A 531 17.17 -9.35 -20.48
C PRO A 531 17.03 -8.69 -19.11
N LEU A 532 17.27 -9.47 -18.05
CA LEU A 532 17.40 -8.97 -16.68
C LEU A 532 18.85 -8.59 -16.40
N ALA A 533 19.06 -7.43 -15.77
CA ALA A 533 20.35 -7.14 -15.14
C ALA A 533 20.59 -8.12 -13.99
N ALA A 534 21.86 -8.43 -13.68
CA ALA A 534 22.24 -9.45 -12.69
C ALA A 534 21.49 -9.33 -11.35
N MET A 535 21.28 -8.10 -10.86
CA MET A 535 20.56 -7.82 -9.61
C MET A 535 19.06 -8.16 -9.62
N PHE A 536 18.44 -8.33 -10.80
CA PHE A 536 17.02 -8.67 -10.94
C PHE A 536 16.78 -10.13 -11.34
N VAL A 537 17.85 -10.91 -11.61
CA VAL A 537 17.75 -12.32 -12.03
C VAL A 537 17.02 -13.16 -10.98
N ALA A 538 17.32 -12.97 -9.70
CA ALA A 538 16.66 -13.70 -8.61
C ALA A 538 15.16 -13.36 -8.47
N ARG A 539 14.75 -12.14 -8.85
CA ARG A 539 13.34 -11.70 -8.83
C ARG A 539 12.55 -12.17 -10.05
N GLY A 540 13.20 -12.41 -11.19
CA GLY A 540 12.55 -12.87 -12.42
C GLY A 540 11.77 -11.79 -13.20
N TYR A 541 11.75 -10.53 -12.73
CA TYR A 541 11.08 -9.40 -13.39
C TYR A 541 11.90 -8.10 -13.23
N HIS A 542 11.72 -7.14 -14.15
CA HIS A 542 12.28 -5.78 -14.00
C HIS A 542 11.63 -5.03 -12.84
N LEU A 543 12.24 -3.95 -12.36
CA LEU A 543 11.64 -3.10 -11.32
C LEU A 543 10.23 -2.58 -11.67
N MET A 544 9.93 -2.42 -12.97
CA MET A 544 8.64 -1.94 -13.47
C MET A 544 7.67 -3.06 -13.88
N CYS A 545 8.11 -4.33 -13.83
CA CYS A 545 7.32 -5.51 -14.18
C CYS A 545 7.12 -6.33 -12.89
N GLY A 546 5.90 -6.73 -12.56
CA GLY A 546 5.67 -7.49 -11.34
C GLY A 546 4.23 -7.97 -11.20
N PRO A 547 3.99 -9.01 -10.39
CA PRO A 547 2.68 -9.61 -10.20
C PRO A 547 1.64 -8.64 -9.64
N ASP A 548 2.07 -7.61 -8.90
CA ASP A 548 1.20 -6.62 -8.25
C ASP A 548 0.79 -5.46 -9.18
N ARG A 549 1.08 -5.55 -10.48
CA ARG A 549 0.76 -4.52 -11.48
C ARG A 549 -0.20 -4.99 -12.59
N ARG A 550 -1.06 -5.96 -12.29
CA ARG A 550 -2.19 -6.33 -13.15
C ARG A 550 -3.51 -5.87 -12.59
#